data_AF-A0A1Q7B0N9-F1
#
_entry.id   AF-A0A1Q7B0N9-F1
#
_cell.length_a   1.000
_cell.length_b   1.000
_cell.length_c   1.000
_cell.angle_alpha   90.00
_cell.angle_beta   90.00
_cell.angle_gamma   90.00
#
_symmetry.space_group_name_H-M   'P 1'
#
loop_
_entity.id
_entity.type
_entity.pdbx_description
1 polymer ?
#
loop_
_entity_poly.entity_id
_entity_poly.type
_entity_poly.pdbx_seq_one_letter_code
_entity_poly.pdbx_strand_id
1 'polypeptide(L)'
;MTHLTRTILPLFLLAACSYRTSRQSSQPDPNRPPGTVLTAEDIQRSPGQSLEQLLLARVPGLTIRRAPDGHPVLHLRGETTLMGDEEPLIVVNGIPLGPNAGNLSAVNLHDIETVQVLRDAAVTAAYGIRGANGVILIRTKQS
;
A
#
# COMPACT_ATOMS: atom_id res chain seq x y z
N MET A 1 -27.19 -62.22 -32.15
CA MET A 1 -27.15 -60.74 -32.11
C MET A 1 -27.37 -60.33 -30.65
N THR A 2 -26.45 -60.67 -29.74
CA THR A 2 -25.30 -59.85 -29.24
C THR A 2 -25.70 -58.65 -28.38
N HIS A 3 -25.70 -58.88 -27.06
CA HIS A 3 -25.32 -58.03 -25.92
C HIS A 3 -25.68 -56.52 -25.93
N LEU A 4 -26.66 -56.13 -25.08
CA LEU A 4 -26.80 -54.76 -24.59
C LEU A 4 -26.05 -54.63 -23.25
N THR A 5 -24.98 -53.87 -23.28
CA THR A 5 -23.96 -53.68 -22.25
C THR A 5 -24.48 -52.88 -21.05
N ARG A 6 -24.19 -53.40 -19.85
CA ARG A 6 -24.34 -52.73 -18.55
C ARG A 6 -23.33 -51.57 -18.48
N THR A 7 -23.82 -50.33 -18.41
CA THR A 7 -22.97 -49.17 -18.12
C THR A 7 -23.09 -48.84 -16.63
N ILE A 8 -22.14 -49.34 -15.86
CA ILE A 8 -21.89 -48.96 -14.46
C ILE A 8 -21.21 -47.60 -14.49
N LEU A 9 -21.89 -46.56 -14.02
CA LEU A 9 -21.33 -45.22 -13.85
C LEU A 9 -20.45 -45.23 -12.57
N PRO A 10 -19.11 -45.01 -12.66
CA PRO A 10 -18.29 -44.97 -11.48
C PRO A 10 -18.51 -43.64 -10.75
N LEU A 11 -18.91 -43.76 -9.49
CA LEU A 11 -18.93 -42.74 -8.46
C LEU A 11 -17.52 -42.13 -8.33
N PHE A 12 -17.29 -41.02 -9.01
CA PHE A 12 -16.06 -40.23 -8.85
C PHE A 12 -16.09 -39.53 -7.49
N LEU A 13 -15.33 -40.07 -6.55
CA LEU A 13 -14.99 -39.45 -5.28
C LEU A 13 -14.26 -38.13 -5.54
N LEU A 14 -14.98 -37.01 -5.45
CA LEU A 14 -14.38 -35.69 -5.33
C LEU A 14 -13.80 -35.55 -3.92
N ALA A 15 -12.52 -35.87 -3.79
CA ALA A 15 -11.72 -35.50 -2.63
C ALA A 15 -11.68 -33.97 -2.53
N ALA A 16 -12.52 -33.41 -1.68
CA ALA A 16 -12.49 -31.99 -1.32
C ALA A 16 -11.23 -31.74 -0.48
N CYS A 17 -10.11 -31.40 -1.13
CA CYS A 17 -8.98 -30.82 -0.46
C CYS A 17 -9.41 -29.46 0.13
N SER A 18 -9.88 -29.50 1.37
CA SER A 18 -10.15 -28.32 2.18
C SER A 18 -8.80 -27.77 2.64
N TYR A 19 -8.07 -27.12 1.73
CA TYR A 19 -7.01 -26.20 2.15
C TYR A 19 -7.72 -25.03 2.83
N ARG A 20 -7.85 -25.15 4.16
CA ARG A 20 -8.13 -24.06 5.06
C ARG A 20 -6.97 -23.09 4.92
N THR A 21 -7.03 -22.24 3.90
CA THR A 21 -6.14 -21.10 3.78
C THR A 21 -6.45 -20.26 5.01
N SER A 22 -5.50 -20.19 5.92
CA SER A 22 -5.52 -19.19 6.98
C SER A 22 -5.47 -17.84 6.29
N ARG A 23 -6.64 -17.26 5.99
CA ARG A 23 -6.77 -15.81 5.86
C ARG A 23 -6.53 -15.28 7.26
N GLN A 24 -5.27 -15.13 7.63
CA GLN A 24 -4.86 -14.21 8.67
C GLN A 24 -5.14 -12.81 8.13
N SER A 25 -6.43 -12.47 8.14
CA SER A 25 -6.89 -11.10 8.06
C SER A 25 -6.24 -10.43 9.25
N SER A 26 -5.31 -9.52 8.95
CA SER A 26 -4.88 -8.49 9.87
C SER A 26 -6.16 -7.85 10.40
N GLN A 27 -6.63 -8.32 11.55
CA GLN A 27 -7.80 -7.78 12.19
C GLN A 27 -7.51 -6.28 12.35
N PRO A 28 -8.38 -5.38 11.84
CA PRO A 28 -8.13 -3.95 11.94
C PRO A 28 -7.95 -3.64 13.42
N ASP A 29 -6.74 -3.26 13.79
CA ASP A 29 -6.45 -2.83 15.15
C ASP A 29 -7.39 -1.66 15.46
N PRO A 30 -8.26 -1.77 16.48
CA PRO A 30 -9.25 -0.74 16.78
C PRO A 30 -8.62 0.60 17.15
N ASN A 31 -7.35 0.64 17.54
CA ASN A 31 -6.61 1.87 17.84
C ASN A 31 -5.80 2.41 16.66
N ARG A 32 -5.87 1.77 15.49
CA ARG A 32 -5.12 2.18 14.30
C ARG A 32 -5.67 3.49 13.75
N PRO A 33 -4.81 4.48 13.47
CA PRO A 33 -5.25 5.70 12.79
C PRO A 33 -5.95 5.39 11.45
N PRO A 34 -7.04 6.09 11.12
CA PRO A 34 -7.75 5.89 9.86
C PRO A 34 -6.82 6.18 8.67
N GLY A 35 -6.97 5.42 7.58
CA GLY A 35 -6.12 5.60 6.39
C GLY A 35 -4.71 5.01 6.51
N THR A 36 -4.40 4.28 7.59
CA THR A 36 -3.15 3.52 7.74
C THR A 36 -3.06 2.41 6.69
N VAL A 37 -1.98 2.45 5.90
CA VAL A 37 -1.70 1.49 4.83
C VAL A 37 -0.56 0.53 5.19
N LEU A 38 0.33 0.92 6.10
CA LEU A 38 1.44 0.11 6.60
C LEU A 38 1.60 0.34 8.10
N THR A 39 1.87 -0.74 8.83
CA THR A 39 2.33 -0.69 10.23
C THR A 39 3.75 -1.19 10.40
N ALA A 40 4.32 -0.96 11.58
CA ALA A 40 5.62 -1.51 11.96
C ALA A 40 5.69 -3.04 11.79
N GLU A 41 4.62 -3.76 12.10
CA GLU A 41 4.55 -5.22 11.94
C GLU A 41 4.54 -5.64 10.47
N ASP A 42 3.83 -4.88 9.61
CA ASP A 42 3.84 -5.12 8.17
C ASP A 42 5.25 -4.93 7.59
N ILE A 43 5.96 -3.88 8.03
CA ILE A 43 7.33 -3.59 7.59
C ILE A 43 8.30 -4.70 8.07
N GLN A 44 8.21 -5.13 9.33
CA GLN A 44 9.06 -6.19 9.88
C GLN A 44 8.87 -7.54 9.19
N ARG A 45 7.67 -7.82 8.67
CA ARG A 45 7.37 -9.05 7.92
C ARG A 45 7.86 -9.03 6.48
N SER A 46 8.36 -7.89 6.00
CA SER A 46 8.86 -7.71 4.64
C SER A 46 10.33 -7.26 4.62
N PRO A 47 11.27 -8.08 5.14
CA PRO A 47 12.68 -7.72 5.15
C PRO A 47 13.23 -7.56 3.72
N GLY A 48 14.10 -6.58 3.53
CA GLY A 48 14.78 -6.32 2.24
C GLY A 48 13.95 -5.55 1.21
N GLN A 49 12.70 -5.18 1.52
CA GLN A 49 11.90 -4.28 0.67
C GLN A 49 12.09 -2.83 1.09
N SER A 50 12.16 -1.91 0.13
CA SER A 50 12.18 -0.48 0.40
C SER A 50 10.78 0.03 0.76
N LEU A 51 10.69 1.20 1.41
CA LEU A 51 9.39 1.77 1.80
C LEU A 51 8.50 2.03 0.57
N GLU A 52 9.11 2.48 -0.52
CA GLU A 52 8.47 2.67 -1.82
C GLU A 52 7.78 1.40 -2.32
N GLN A 53 8.50 0.26 -2.28
CA GLN A 53 7.97 -1.03 -2.74
C GLN A 53 6.82 -1.51 -1.87
N LEU A 54 6.92 -1.30 -0.56
CA LEU A 54 5.85 -1.62 0.39
C LEU A 54 4.61 -0.76 0.14
N LEU A 55 4.80 0.54 -0.11
CA LEU A 55 3.71 1.44 -0.43
C LEU A 55 3.06 1.08 -1.77
N LEU A 56 3.84 0.77 -2.80
CA LEU A 56 3.32 0.29 -4.08
C LEU A 56 2.45 -0.97 -3.92
N ALA A 57 2.84 -1.89 -3.04
CA ALA A 57 2.11 -3.12 -2.80
C ALA A 57 0.81 -2.91 -1.98
N ARG A 58 0.71 -1.83 -1.20
CA ARG A 58 -0.41 -1.58 -0.28
C ARG A 58 -1.34 -0.45 -0.69
N VAL A 59 -0.90 0.45 -1.55
CA VAL A 59 -1.64 1.66 -1.93
C VAL A 59 -2.10 1.55 -3.39
N PRO A 60 -3.39 1.26 -3.64
CA PRO A 60 -3.93 1.23 -4.99
C PRO A 60 -3.79 2.58 -5.68
N GLY A 61 -3.40 2.57 -6.95
CA GLY A 61 -3.21 3.78 -7.76
C GLY A 61 -1.91 4.55 -7.46
N LEU A 62 -1.10 4.08 -6.51
CA LEU A 62 0.24 4.62 -6.31
C LEU A 62 1.16 4.14 -7.43
N THR A 63 1.83 5.08 -8.09
CA THR A 63 2.89 4.80 -9.06
C THR A 63 4.18 5.52 -8.66
N ILE A 64 5.31 4.99 -9.13
CA ILE A 64 6.62 5.58 -8.91
C ILE A 64 7.27 5.81 -10.26
N ARG A 65 7.67 7.05 -10.51
CA ARG A 65 8.43 7.46 -11.70
C ARG A 65 9.78 7.99 -11.27
N ARG A 66 10.78 7.94 -12.14
CA ARG A 66 12.05 8.63 -11.89
C ARG A 66 11.98 10.02 -12.52
N ALA A 67 12.30 11.03 -11.73
CA ALA A 67 12.55 12.36 -12.24
C ALA A 67 13.83 12.38 -13.11
N PRO A 68 14.04 13.42 -13.94
CA PRO A 68 15.21 13.52 -14.83
C PRO A 68 16.57 13.46 -14.10
N ASP A 69 16.62 13.88 -12.84
CA ASP A 69 17.77 13.82 -11.94
C ASP A 69 17.91 12.47 -11.21
N GLY A 70 17.01 11.52 -11.48
CA GLY A 70 17.10 10.13 -11.05
C GLY A 70 16.41 9.80 -9.72
N HIS A 71 15.88 10.79 -8.99
CA HIS A 71 15.16 10.50 -7.74
C HIS A 71 13.76 9.90 -8.00
N PRO A 72 13.26 9.02 -7.12
CA PRO A 72 11.92 8.46 -7.24
C PRO A 72 10.86 9.50 -6.86
N VAL A 73 9.79 9.54 -7.63
CA VAL A 73 8.64 10.43 -7.45
C VAL A 73 7.36 9.61 -7.36
N LEU A 74 6.64 9.77 -6.25
CA LEU A 74 5.38 9.09 -5.96
C LEU A 74 4.21 9.84 -6.58
N HIS A 75 3.22 9.13 -7.13
CA HIS A 75 1.97 9.72 -7.64
C HIS A 75 0.79 8.86 -7.16
N LEU A 76 -0.23 9.47 -6.51
CA LEU A 76 -1.31 8.73 -5.82
C LEU A 76 -2.58 8.46 -6.65
N ARG A 77 -2.76 9.10 -7.81
CA ARG A 77 -4.02 9.04 -8.58
C ARG A 77 -3.85 8.66 -10.06
N GLY A 78 -2.68 8.17 -10.46
CA GLY A 78 -2.33 8.08 -11.88
C GLY A 78 -2.18 9.47 -12.52
N GLU A 79 -1.54 9.55 -13.69
CA GLU A 79 -1.30 10.81 -14.39
C GLU A 79 -2.63 11.40 -14.86
N THR A 80 -3.06 12.52 -14.28
CA THR A 80 -4.21 13.28 -14.78
C THR A 80 -3.82 14.65 -15.33
N THR A 81 -2.55 15.04 -15.23
CA THR A 81 -2.11 16.34 -15.73
C THR A 81 -1.16 16.21 -16.90
N LEU A 82 -1.49 16.96 -17.96
CA LEU A 82 -0.63 17.13 -19.12
C LEU A 82 0.60 17.99 -18.79
N MET A 83 0.63 18.73 -17.67
CA MET A 83 1.67 19.74 -17.34
C MET A 83 1.81 20.11 -15.83
N GLY A 84 1.66 19.18 -14.87
CA GLY A 84 1.77 19.51 -13.44
C GLY A 84 2.61 18.51 -12.62
N ASP A 85 3.32 19.01 -11.61
CA ASP A 85 3.97 18.18 -10.58
C ASP A 85 2.88 17.63 -9.62
N GLU A 86 2.40 16.42 -9.92
CA GLU A 86 1.33 15.72 -9.18
C GLU A 86 1.86 14.94 -7.95
N GLU A 87 2.92 15.43 -7.31
CA GLU A 87 3.50 14.76 -6.14
C GLU A 87 2.60 14.92 -4.90
N PRO A 88 2.41 13.85 -4.10
CA PRO A 88 1.74 13.97 -2.82
C PRO A 88 2.65 14.66 -1.80
N LEU A 89 2.04 15.37 -0.86
CA LEU A 89 2.77 15.92 0.28
C LEU A 89 3.19 14.79 1.21
N ILE A 90 4.49 14.66 1.48
CA ILE A 90 5.00 13.74 2.49
C ILE A 90 5.20 14.51 3.79
N VAL A 91 4.68 13.96 4.89
CA VAL A 91 4.79 14.56 6.23
C VAL A 91 5.37 13.51 7.16
N VAL A 92 6.50 13.83 7.81
CA VAL A 92 7.13 12.95 8.80
C VAL A 92 6.95 13.59 10.17
N ASN A 93 6.28 12.92 11.10
CA ASN A 93 6.04 13.41 12.46
C ASN A 93 5.43 14.83 12.51
N GLY A 94 4.52 15.14 11.60
CA GLY A 94 3.88 16.45 11.49
C GLY A 94 4.69 17.51 10.74
N ILE A 95 5.93 17.19 10.34
CA ILE A 95 6.79 18.10 9.57
C ILE A 95 6.66 17.77 8.09
N PRO A 96 6.15 18.71 7.25
CA PRO A 96 6.06 18.49 5.82
C PRO A 96 7.46 18.52 5.20
N LEU A 97 7.79 17.48 4.44
CA LEU A 97 8.99 17.49 3.62
C LEU A 97 8.78 18.39 2.40
N GLY A 98 9.85 19.02 1.91
CA GLY A 98 9.82 19.93 0.77
C GLY A 98 9.46 19.23 -0.55
N PRO A 99 9.34 19.98 -1.67
CA PRO A 99 9.32 19.37 -3.00
C PRO A 99 10.58 18.50 -3.20
N ASN A 100 10.48 17.39 -3.93
CA ASN A 100 11.48 16.30 -4.01
C ASN A 100 11.55 15.37 -2.78
N ALA A 101 10.54 15.41 -1.91
CA ALA A 101 10.41 14.46 -0.79
C ALA A 101 10.23 13.00 -1.23
N GLY A 102 10.03 12.73 -2.53
CA GLY A 102 9.92 11.39 -3.09
C GLY A 102 11.08 10.46 -2.71
N ASN A 103 12.20 11.01 -2.23
CA ASN A 103 13.23 10.26 -1.53
C ASN A 103 12.80 9.87 -0.10
N LEU A 104 11.92 8.86 -0.01
CA LEU A 104 11.57 8.18 1.24
C LEU A 104 12.79 7.55 1.94
N SER A 105 13.96 7.49 1.30
CA SER A 105 15.21 7.02 1.91
C SER A 105 15.69 7.86 3.09
N ALA A 106 15.16 9.09 3.27
CA ALA A 106 15.47 9.89 4.46
C ALA A 106 14.86 9.31 5.75
N VAL A 107 13.90 8.39 5.64
CA VAL A 107 13.27 7.74 6.78
C VAL A 107 13.73 6.29 6.88
N ASN A 108 14.28 5.92 8.04
CA ASN A 108 14.62 4.54 8.33
C ASN A 108 13.35 3.71 8.57
N LEU A 109 13.21 2.60 7.85
CA LEU A 109 12.10 1.64 7.98
C LEU A 109 11.93 1.12 9.41
N HIS A 110 13.02 0.94 10.16
CA HIS A 110 12.96 0.43 11.53
C HIS A 110 12.33 1.41 12.51
N ASP A 111 12.38 2.70 12.20
CA ASP A 111 11.87 3.76 13.05
C ASP A 111 10.40 4.05 12.74
N ILE A 112 9.84 3.51 11.66
CA ILE A 112 8.44 3.74 11.29
C ILE A 112 7.50 2.97 12.23
N GLU A 113 6.51 3.67 12.75
CA GLU A 113 5.40 3.10 13.50
C GLU A 113 4.20 2.84 12.58
N THR A 114 3.79 3.88 11.83
CA THR A 114 2.64 3.81 10.92
C THR A 114 2.86 4.70 9.71
N VAL A 115 2.39 4.23 8.55
CA VAL A 115 2.24 5.07 7.35
C VAL A 115 0.77 5.16 6.97
N GLN A 116 0.28 6.38 6.80
CA GLN A 116 -1.08 6.68 6.39
C GLN A 116 -1.09 7.38 5.04
N VAL A 117 -2.09 7.09 4.23
CA VAL A 117 -2.29 7.74 2.93
C VAL A 117 -3.66 8.40 2.93
N LEU A 118 -3.65 9.73 2.92
CA LEU A 118 -4.83 10.56 2.91
C LEU A 118 -5.18 10.95 1.47
N ARG A 119 -6.38 10.56 1.04
CA ARG A 119 -6.92 10.86 -0.30
C ARG A 119 -8.22 11.65 -0.28
N ASP A 120 -8.85 11.76 0.88
CA ASP A 120 -10.10 12.48 1.07
C ASP A 120 -9.82 13.97 1.22
N ALA A 121 -10.51 14.78 0.40
CA ALA A 121 -10.40 16.23 0.39
C ALA A 121 -10.65 16.85 1.77
N ALA A 122 -11.54 16.29 2.57
CA ALA A 122 -11.83 16.81 3.90
C ALA A 122 -10.63 16.72 4.85
N VAL A 123 -9.82 15.65 4.73
CA VAL A 123 -8.65 15.43 5.58
C VAL A 123 -7.43 16.12 4.99
N THR A 124 -7.27 16.13 3.67
CA THR A 124 -6.12 16.76 3.02
C THR A 124 -6.19 18.29 3.01
N ALA A 125 -7.38 18.88 3.15
CA ALA A 125 -7.57 20.34 3.28
C ALA A 125 -6.78 20.96 4.44
N ALA A 126 -6.55 20.20 5.52
CA ALA A 126 -5.71 20.64 6.65
C ALA A 126 -4.24 20.92 6.25
N TYR A 127 -3.80 20.40 5.10
CA TYR A 127 -2.44 20.57 4.57
C TYR A 127 -2.38 21.58 3.41
N GLY A 128 -3.47 22.30 3.14
CA GLY A 128 -3.55 23.36 2.13
C GLY A 128 -3.37 22.87 0.69
N ILE A 129 -2.91 23.78 -0.19
CA ILE A 129 -2.76 23.51 -1.64
C ILE A 129 -1.84 22.31 -1.91
N ARG A 130 -0.81 22.11 -1.09
CA ARG A 130 0.15 21.00 -1.23
C ARG A 130 -0.48 19.64 -0.93
N GLY A 131 -1.58 19.59 -0.16
CA GLY A 131 -2.33 18.37 0.10
C GLY A 131 -3.32 17.99 -1.00
N ALA A 132 -3.51 18.83 -2.03
CA ALA A 132 -4.51 18.60 -3.08
C ALA A 132 -4.26 17.29 -3.86
N ASN A 133 -2.99 16.91 -4.03
CA ASN A 133 -2.55 15.69 -4.71
C ASN A 133 -2.55 14.45 -3.78
N GLY A 134 -2.96 14.62 -2.52
CA GLY A 134 -2.91 13.62 -1.47
C GLY A 134 -1.76 13.86 -0.50
N VAL A 135 -1.84 13.21 0.67
CA VAL A 135 -0.85 13.35 1.75
C VAL A 135 -0.42 11.97 2.23
N ILE A 136 0.89 11.75 2.32
CA ILE A 136 1.48 10.55 2.93
C ILE A 136 2.02 10.95 4.30
N LEU A 137 1.39 10.46 5.36
CA LEU A 137 1.82 10.69 6.73
C LEU A 137 2.68 9.52 7.20
N ILE A 138 3.88 9.83 7.64
CA ILE A 138 4.79 8.88 8.25
C ILE A 138 4.94 9.29 9.72
N ARG A 139 4.61 8.36 10.61
CA ARG A 139 4.84 8.52 12.04
C ARG A 139 5.93 7.56 12.45
N THR A 140 6.96 8.08 13.10
CA THR A 140 8.04 7.28 13.67
C THR A 140 7.71 6.91 15.11
N LYS A 141 8.35 5.84 15.59
CA LYS A 141 8.34 5.45 16.99
C LYS A 141 8.93 6.58 17.83
N GLN A 142 8.38 6.76 19.04
CA GLN A 142 8.99 7.61 20.05
C GLN A 142 10.12 6.81 20.70
N SER A 143 11.36 7.24 20.48
CA SER A 143 12.56 6.68 21.12
C SER A 143 12.86 7.39 22.44
#